data_AF-A0A8C8X9X6-F1
#
_entry.id   AF-A0A8C8X9X6-F1
#
_cell.length_a   1.000
_cell.length_b   1.000
_cell.length_c   1.000
_cell.angle_alpha   90.00
_cell.angle_beta   90.00
_cell.angle_gamma   90.00
#
_symmetry.space_group_name_H-M   'P 1'
#
loop_
_entity.id
_entity.type
_entity.pdbx_description
1 polymer ?
#
loop_
_entity_poly.entity_id
_entity_poly.type
_entity_poly.pdbx_seq_one_letter_code
_entity_poly.pdbx_strand_id
1 'polypeptide(L)'
;MLLPSLLRIVTASICLGASMAQKVTQAQPAISMPEKEAVTLDCVYEASGYTYYLFWYKQPPSGEMILLIYQESYSEQNATEGRYSLNFQKPDRSISLTITGLQLRDSAVYFCALRDTTVMRHLWEPHKNLRSQASP
;
A
#
# COMPACT_ATOMS: atom_id res chain seq x y z
N MET A 1 -55.86 -34.03 -5.65
CA MET A 1 -55.37 -32.79 -5.02
C MET A 1 -54.09 -33.18 -4.30
N LEU A 2 -52.90 -33.04 -4.91
CA LEU A 2 -52.03 -31.84 -4.83
C LEU A 2 -51.87 -31.43 -3.35
N LEU A 3 -50.73 -31.60 -2.67
CA LEU A 3 -49.41 -31.05 -2.96
C LEU A 3 -48.30 -31.75 -2.10
N PRO A 4 -47.01 -31.57 -2.45
CA PRO A 4 -45.95 -32.57 -2.32
C PRO A 4 -45.10 -32.43 -1.06
N SER A 5 -44.32 -33.49 -0.80
CA SER A 5 -43.16 -33.60 0.06
C SER A 5 -42.39 -32.28 0.27
N LEU A 6 -42.66 -31.59 1.39
CA LEU A 6 -41.91 -30.41 1.80
C LEU A 6 -40.60 -30.83 2.49
N LEU A 7 -39.64 -31.21 1.65
CA LEU A 7 -38.23 -30.80 1.69
C LEU A 7 -37.88 -29.87 2.87
N ARG A 8 -37.47 -30.44 4.02
CA ARG A 8 -36.77 -29.67 5.06
C ARG A 8 -35.30 -29.56 4.68
N ILE A 9 -35.01 -28.73 3.68
CA ILE A 9 -33.65 -28.20 3.53
C ILE A 9 -33.44 -27.29 4.74
N VAL A 10 -32.69 -27.78 5.73
CA VAL A 10 -32.06 -26.92 6.72
C VAL A 10 -30.94 -26.21 5.98
N THR A 11 -31.25 -25.05 5.39
CA THR A 11 -30.23 -24.11 4.92
C THR A 11 -29.56 -23.53 6.17
N ALA A 12 -28.58 -24.26 6.70
CA ALA A 12 -27.62 -23.68 7.63
C ALA A 12 -26.86 -22.61 6.83
N SER A 13 -27.35 -21.37 6.94
CA SER A 13 -26.73 -20.19 6.35
C SER A 13 -25.30 -20.10 6.89
N ILE A 14 -24.33 -20.53 6.10
CA ILE A 14 -22.92 -20.29 6.39
C ILE A 14 -22.76 -18.78 6.21
N CYS A 15 -22.83 -18.05 7.32
CA CYS A 15 -22.41 -16.66 7.37
C CYS A 15 -20.89 -16.64 7.12
N LEU A 16 -20.49 -16.69 5.85
CA LEU A 16 -19.21 -16.19 5.38
C LEU A 16 -19.26 -14.67 5.56
N GLY A 17 -19.12 -14.22 6.80
CA GLY A 17 -18.83 -12.83 7.08
C GLY A 17 -17.52 -12.52 6.36
N ALA A 18 -17.59 -11.78 5.26
CA ALA A 18 -16.40 -11.31 4.58
C ALA A 18 -15.69 -10.36 5.55
N SER A 19 -14.66 -10.84 6.24
CA SER A 19 -13.73 -9.96 6.91
C SER A 19 -13.07 -9.12 5.82
N MET A 20 -13.35 -7.82 5.77
CA MET A 20 -12.63 -6.91 4.88
C MET A 20 -11.17 -6.93 5.31
N ALA A 21 -10.34 -7.66 4.57
CA ALA A 21 -8.92 -7.77 4.86
C ALA A 21 -8.24 -6.46 4.47
N GLN A 22 -7.33 -5.98 5.32
CA GLN A 22 -6.46 -4.87 4.96
C GLN A 22 -5.53 -5.31 3.85
N LYS A 23 -5.31 -4.45 2.86
CA LYS A 23 -4.46 -4.78 1.72
C LYS A 23 -3.75 -3.55 1.20
N VAL A 24 -2.54 -3.75 0.70
CA VAL A 24 -1.83 -2.79 -0.14
C VAL A 24 -1.48 -3.48 -1.46
N THR A 25 -1.54 -2.73 -2.55
CA THR A 25 -1.24 -3.21 -3.90
C THR A 25 -0.31 -2.24 -4.59
N GLN A 26 0.88 -2.73 -4.96
CA GLN A 26 1.86 -2.02 -5.76
C GLN A 26 2.00 -2.76 -7.10
N ALA A 27 1.35 -2.25 -8.15
CA ALA A 27 1.30 -2.91 -9.46
C ALA A 27 2.43 -2.50 -10.41
N GLN A 28 3.19 -1.45 -10.06
CA GLN A 28 4.22 -0.90 -10.94
C GLN A 28 5.35 -1.91 -11.18
N PRO A 29 5.86 -2.01 -12.43
CA PRO A 29 7.04 -2.80 -12.72
C PRO A 29 8.29 -2.14 -12.10
N ALA A 30 9.44 -2.82 -12.21
CA ALA A 30 10.71 -2.17 -11.88
C ALA A 30 10.91 -0.93 -12.77
N ILE A 31 11.19 0.21 -12.14
CA ILE A 31 11.39 1.50 -12.81
C ILE A 31 12.89 1.82 -12.79
N SER A 32 13.41 2.32 -13.91
CA SER A 32 14.76 2.87 -14.02
C SER A 32 14.67 4.31 -14.49
N MET A 33 15.19 5.25 -13.69
CA MET A 33 15.17 6.69 -13.97
C MET A 33 16.57 7.29 -13.80
N PRO A 34 16.95 8.28 -14.61
CA PRO A 34 18.22 8.99 -14.46
C PRO A 34 18.34 9.74 -13.12
N GLU A 35 19.58 9.96 -12.66
CA GLU A 35 19.82 10.85 -11.53
C GLU A 35 19.31 12.27 -11.81
N LYS A 36 18.97 13.01 -10.74
CA LYS A 36 18.38 14.36 -10.75
C LYS A 36 16.93 14.44 -11.25
N GLU A 37 16.41 13.40 -11.91
CA GLU A 37 14.99 13.34 -12.27
C GLU A 37 14.11 13.01 -11.07
N ALA A 38 12.79 13.04 -11.29
CA ALA A 38 11.80 12.65 -10.30
C ALA A 38 11.15 11.32 -10.69
N VAL A 39 10.72 10.56 -9.69
CA VAL A 39 9.94 9.33 -9.87
C VAL A 39 8.73 9.35 -8.96
N THR A 40 7.63 8.79 -9.44
CA THR A 40 6.41 8.58 -8.66
C THR A 40 6.12 7.09 -8.54
N LEU A 41 6.02 6.63 -7.30
CA LEU A 41 5.70 5.27 -6.94
C LEU A 41 4.27 5.20 -6.44
N ASP A 42 3.45 4.33 -7.03
CA ASP A 42 2.02 4.25 -6.77
C ASP A 42 1.69 3.10 -5.82
N CYS A 43 0.75 3.36 -4.91
CA CYS A 43 0.18 2.37 -4.00
C CYS A 43 -1.32 2.57 -3.88
N VAL A 44 -2.08 1.49 -4.06
CA VAL A 44 -3.50 1.44 -3.72
C VAL A 44 -3.67 0.63 -2.45
N TYR A 45 -4.55 1.07 -1.56
CA TYR A 45 -4.79 0.42 -0.29
C TYR A 45 -6.27 0.10 -0.07
N GLU A 46 -6.54 -0.85 0.81
CA GLU A 46 -7.87 -1.17 1.31
C GLU A 46 -7.80 -1.14 2.83
N ALA A 47 -8.49 -0.17 3.44
CA ALA A 47 -8.62 -0.01 4.88
C ALA A 47 -10.10 -0.10 5.27
N SER A 48 -10.37 -0.74 6.41
CA SER A 48 -11.72 -0.88 6.97
C SER A 48 -12.06 0.23 7.97
N GLY A 49 -11.06 0.79 8.64
CA GLY A 49 -11.21 1.79 9.68
C GLY A 49 -11.22 3.23 9.18
N TYR A 50 -11.65 4.13 10.05
CA TYR A 50 -11.62 5.58 9.82
C TYR A 50 -10.24 6.19 10.06
N THR A 51 -9.50 5.60 11.01
CA THR A 51 -8.18 6.05 11.45
C THR A 51 -7.13 5.01 11.06
N TYR A 52 -6.22 5.41 10.20
CA TYR A 52 -5.13 4.56 9.72
C TYR A 52 -3.94 5.41 9.29
N TYR A 53 -2.81 4.75 9.14
CA TYR A 53 -1.54 5.33 8.74
C TYR A 53 -1.03 4.62 7.49
N LEU A 54 -0.53 5.38 6.54
CA LEU A 54 0.12 4.88 5.35
C LEU A 54 1.59 5.28 5.39
N PHE A 55 2.47 4.32 5.17
CA PHE A 55 3.91 4.51 5.27
C PHE A 55 4.57 4.18 3.95
N TRP A 56 5.63 4.92 3.64
CA TRP A 56 6.58 4.55 2.61
C TRP A 56 7.92 4.21 3.24
N TYR A 57 8.42 3.02 2.91
CA TYR A 57 9.72 2.54 3.31
C TYR A 57 10.61 2.29 2.09
N LYS A 58 11.91 2.32 2.35
CA LYS A 58 12.96 1.91 1.43
C LYS A 58 13.77 0.78 2.04
N GLN A 59 14.06 -0.24 1.24
CA GLN A 59 14.95 -1.34 1.58
C GLN A 59 16.13 -1.35 0.60
N PRO A 60 17.29 -0.82 1.01
CA PRO A 60 18.53 -0.96 0.25
C PRO A 60 18.99 -2.43 0.22
N PRO A 61 20.04 -2.76 -0.57
CA PRO A 61 20.61 -4.12 -0.61
C PRO A 61 21.08 -4.67 0.74
N SER A 62 21.30 -3.81 1.76
CA SER A 62 21.60 -4.23 3.13
C SER A 62 20.43 -4.95 3.83
N GLY A 63 19.20 -4.80 3.32
CA GLY A 63 18.00 -5.42 3.85
C GLY A 63 17.30 -4.65 4.97
N GLU A 64 17.92 -3.60 5.52
CA GLU A 64 17.31 -2.76 6.56
C GLU A 64 16.16 -1.92 6.00
N MET A 65 15.00 -1.95 6.68
CA MET A 65 13.84 -1.12 6.33
C MET A 65 14.00 0.28 6.88
N ILE A 66 14.08 1.27 6.00
CA ILE A 66 14.21 2.69 6.34
C ILE A 66 12.87 3.39 6.08
N LEU A 67 12.27 3.97 7.11
CA LEU A 67 11.08 4.82 6.96
C LEU A 67 11.46 6.10 6.21
N LEU A 68 10.71 6.43 5.16
CA LEU A 68 10.92 7.66 4.41
C LEU A 68 9.96 8.77 4.83
N ILE A 69 8.67 8.43 4.90
CA ILE A 69 7.58 9.38 5.15
C ILE A 69 6.29 8.60 5.46
N TYR A 70 5.34 9.23 6.12
CA TYR A 70 4.02 8.65 6.38
C TYR A 70 2.90 9.69 6.26
N GLN A 71 1.68 9.20 6.10
CA GLN A 71 0.44 9.98 6.02
C GLN A 71 -0.58 9.44 7.01
N GLU A 72 -1.23 10.32 7.76
CA GLU A 72 -2.36 9.97 8.63
C GLU A 72 -3.67 10.17 7.87
N SER A 73 -4.64 9.27 8.06
CA SER A 73 -5.90 9.30 7.30
C SER A 73 -6.78 10.52 7.56
N TYR A 74 -6.50 11.24 8.65
CA TYR A 74 -7.23 12.45 9.08
C TYR A 74 -6.46 13.74 8.78
N SER A 75 -5.24 13.68 8.26
CA SER A 75 -4.54 14.89 7.83
C SER A 75 -5.18 15.45 6.55
N GLU A 76 -5.42 16.74 6.52
CA GLU A 76 -5.98 17.44 5.35
C GLU A 76 -4.92 17.74 4.29
N GLN A 77 -3.65 17.83 4.71
CA GLN A 77 -2.52 18.13 3.83
C GLN A 77 -1.71 16.87 3.56
N ASN A 78 -1.15 16.82 2.35
CA ASN A 78 -0.19 15.82 1.96
C ASN A 78 1.13 15.99 2.72
N ALA A 79 1.66 14.91 3.28
CA ALA A 79 2.95 14.92 3.96
C ALA A 79 4.09 15.20 2.97
N THR A 80 5.06 16.00 3.43
CA THR A 80 6.30 16.28 2.71
C THR A 80 7.48 16.23 3.67
N GLU A 81 8.60 15.66 3.22
CA GLU A 81 9.83 15.57 3.99
C GLU A 81 11.05 15.58 3.05
N GLY A 82 11.77 16.69 3.02
CA GLY A 82 12.94 16.87 2.15
C GLY A 82 12.60 16.65 0.66
N ARG A 83 13.13 15.58 0.07
CA ARG A 83 12.89 15.22 -1.35
C ARG A 83 11.65 14.36 -1.57
N TYR A 84 10.98 13.94 -0.50
CA TYR A 84 9.83 13.04 -0.53
C TYR A 84 8.53 13.82 -0.38
N SER A 85 7.53 13.52 -1.21
CA SER A 85 6.18 14.05 -1.08
C SER A 85 5.14 12.97 -1.35
N LEU A 86 4.05 13.00 -0.59
CA LEU A 86 2.94 12.09 -0.79
C LEU A 86 1.83 12.76 -1.60
N ASN A 87 1.19 11.97 -2.46
CA ASN A 87 -0.07 12.33 -3.09
C ASN A 87 -1.15 11.42 -2.50
N PHE A 88 -1.78 11.87 -1.41
CA PHE A 88 -2.80 11.09 -0.71
C PHE A 88 -4.18 11.39 -1.26
N GLN A 89 -4.75 10.43 -2.00
CA GLN A 89 -6.08 10.52 -2.57
C GLN A 89 -6.99 9.55 -1.81
N LYS A 90 -7.53 10.02 -0.68
CA LYS A 90 -8.40 9.21 0.20
C LYS A 90 -9.62 8.61 -0.52
N PRO A 91 -10.37 9.35 -1.38
CA PRO A 91 -11.51 8.80 -2.10
C PRO A 91 -11.14 7.63 -3.02
N ASP A 92 -9.98 7.71 -3.67
CA ASP A 92 -9.48 6.70 -4.61
C ASP A 92 -8.71 5.57 -3.92
N ARG A 93 -8.59 5.66 -2.58
CA ARG A 93 -7.74 4.78 -1.76
C ARG A 93 -6.33 4.62 -2.33
N SER A 94 -5.77 5.74 -2.79
CA SER A 94 -4.46 5.79 -3.41
C SER A 94 -3.50 6.67 -2.61
N ILE A 95 -2.24 6.27 -2.57
CA ILE A 95 -1.15 7.05 -2.03
C ILE A 95 0.11 6.86 -2.87
N SER A 96 0.52 7.91 -3.57
CA SER A 96 1.75 7.87 -4.36
C SER A 96 2.88 8.60 -3.64
N LEU A 97 4.09 8.04 -3.69
CA LEU A 97 5.33 8.69 -3.24
C LEU A 97 6.03 9.31 -4.44
N THR A 98 6.27 10.62 -4.39
CA THR A 98 7.17 11.29 -5.33
C THR A 98 8.52 11.51 -4.66
N ILE A 99 9.60 11.12 -5.35
CA ILE A 99 10.98 11.37 -4.96
C ILE A 99 11.57 12.30 -6.01
N THR A 100 11.98 13.50 -5.60
CA THR A 100 12.61 14.48 -6.50
C THR A 100 14.13 14.40 -6.43
N GLY A 101 14.81 14.75 -7.52
CA GLY A 101 16.27 14.86 -7.52
C GLY A 101 16.96 13.54 -7.20
N LEU A 102 16.61 12.47 -7.92
CA LEU A 102 17.09 11.11 -7.70
C LEU A 102 18.62 11.03 -7.59
N GLN A 103 19.08 10.17 -6.70
CA GLN A 103 20.50 9.93 -6.43
C GLN A 103 20.81 8.45 -6.56
N LEU A 104 22.06 8.08 -6.85
CA LEU A 104 22.48 6.68 -6.94
C LEU A 104 22.05 5.82 -5.72
N ARG A 105 22.13 6.41 -4.53
CA ARG A 105 21.70 5.77 -3.27
C ARG A 105 20.21 5.47 -3.19
N ASP A 106 19.38 6.05 -4.05
CA ASP A 106 17.93 5.81 -4.12
C ASP A 106 17.60 4.48 -4.82
N SER A 107 18.58 3.80 -5.41
CA SER A 107 18.43 2.45 -5.93
C SER A 107 18.16 1.45 -4.81
N ALA A 108 16.91 1.01 -4.69
CA ALA A 108 16.42 0.18 -3.61
C ALA A 108 15.04 -0.39 -3.95
N VAL A 109 14.54 -1.27 -3.10
CA VAL A 109 13.14 -1.70 -3.11
C VAL A 109 12.31 -0.74 -2.26
N TYR A 110 11.11 -0.39 -2.70
CA TYR A 110 10.23 0.53 -1.99
C TYR A 110 8.92 -0.16 -1.61
N PHE A 111 8.53 -0.01 -0.35
CA PHE A 111 7.35 -0.66 0.22
C PHE A 111 6.35 0.38 0.70
N CYS A 112 5.11 0.20 0.28
CA CYS A 112 3.96 0.87 0.86
C CYS A 112 3.37 -0.03 1.96
N ALA A 113 3.08 0.54 3.12
CA ALA A 113 2.47 -0.20 4.23
C ALA A 113 1.27 0.55 4.79
N LEU A 114 0.25 -0.21 5.21
CA LEU A 114 -0.95 0.31 5.85
C LEU A 114 -1.01 -0.22 7.29
N ARG A 115 -1.23 0.68 8.25
CA ARG A 115 -1.57 0.33 9.62
C ARG A 115 -2.91 0.96 9.98
N ASP A 116 -3.93 0.13 10.11
CA ASP A 116 -5.22 0.55 10.65
C ASP A 116 -5.16 0.52 12.18
N THR A 117 -5.70 1.54 12.85
CA THR A 117 -5.76 1.56 14.32
C THR A 117 -7.02 0.91 14.87
N THR A 118 -8.03 0.64 14.03
CA THR A 118 -9.27 -0.03 14.44
C THR A 118 -9.12 -1.55 14.49
N VAL A 119 -8.12 -2.10 13.81
CA VAL A 119 -7.79 -3.53 13.82
C VAL A 119 -6.41 -3.71 14.43
N MET A 120 -6.36 -4.19 15.68
CA MET A 120 -5.13 -4.63 16.34
C MET A 120 -4.62 -5.94 15.73
N ARG A 121 -4.28 -5.97 14.43
CA ARG A 121 -3.76 -7.16 13.75
C ARG A 121 -2.68 -6.78 12.74
N HIS A 122 -1.43 -6.96 13.14
CA HIS A 122 -0.25 -6.84 12.28
C HIS A 122 -0.31 -7.87 11.16
N LEU A 123 -0.38 -7.45 9.90
CA LEU A 123 -0.20 -8.30 8.71
C LEU A 123 0.80 -7.61 7.77
N TRP A 124 2.00 -8.18 7.68
CA TRP A 124 3.10 -7.79 6.79
C TRP A 124 3.15 -8.78 5.63
N GLU A 125 3.14 -8.29 4.38
CA GLU A 125 3.37 -9.11 3.18
C GLU A 125 4.39 -8.40 2.26
N PRO A 126 5.56 -9.00 1.96
CA PRO A 126 6.59 -8.37 1.14
C PRO A 126 6.49 -8.81 -0.33
N HIS A 127 6.38 -7.87 -1.28
CA HIS A 127 6.66 -8.18 -2.69
C HIS A 127 7.18 -7.01 -3.55
N LYS A 128 8.35 -7.30 -4.17
CA LYS A 128 8.93 -6.85 -5.47
C LYS A 128 10.01 -5.75 -5.49
N ASN A 129 11.10 -6.11 -6.17
CA ASN A 129 12.36 -5.39 -6.32
C ASN A 129 12.34 -4.30 -7.40
N LEU A 130 12.98 -3.16 -7.14
CA LEU A 130 13.42 -2.18 -8.15
C LEU A 130 14.92 -2.37 -8.43
N ARG A 131 15.36 -2.20 -9.68
CA ARG A 131 16.78 -2.27 -10.08
C ARG A 131 17.07 -1.12 -11.02
N SER A 132 18.07 -0.29 -10.73
CA SER A 132 18.57 0.74 -11.64
C SER A 132 19.92 0.33 -12.23
N GLN A 133 20.17 0.75 -13.47
CA GLN A 133 21.46 0.65 -14.16
C GLN A 133 21.97 2.05 -14.51
N ALA A 134 23.30 2.18 -14.59
CA ALA A 134 23.97 3.38 -15.09
C ALA A 134 23.94 3.42 -16.63
N SER A 135 23.78 4.61 -17.19
CA SER A 135 24.02 4.86 -18.62
C SER A 135 25.49 5.23 -18.87
N PRO A 136 26.01 4.95 -20.09
CA PRO A 136 27.44 4.99 -20.42
C PRO A 136 28.09 6.38 -20.33
#